data_AF-A0AAU4B8D4-F1
#
_entry.id   AF-A0AAU4B8D4-F1
#
_cell.length_a   1.000
_cell.length_b   1.000
_cell.length_c   1.000
_cell.angle_alpha   90.00
_cell.angle_beta   90.00
_cell.angle_gamma   90.00
#
_symmetry.space_group_name_H-M   'P 1'
#
loop_
_entity.id
_entity.type
_entity.pdbx_description
1 polymer ?
#
loop_
_entity_poly.entity_id
_entity_poly.type
_entity_poly.pdbx_seq_one_letter_code
_entity_poly.pdbx_strand_id
1 'polypeptide(L)'
;MALKLLTATNSTQGFRDNDFDWCVEGELVHIGMVCARDRDDPDGGCGCGRSFAGLNSHRATTTAMVREVPGFTVDDHVLAIRSSLEQQGCDPSFAEHEAALLRCLVRDWPVGVIVERRLDEIVVRQVLQP
;
A
#
# COMPACT_ATOMS: atom_id res chain seq x y z
N MET A 1 -14.29 3.96 -16.90
CA MET A 1 -12.81 4.00 -16.76
C MET A 1 -12.45 3.38 -15.43
N ALA A 2 -11.35 2.65 -15.34
CA ALA A 2 -10.87 2.04 -14.10
C ALA A 2 -9.42 2.46 -13.87
N LEU A 3 -9.04 2.66 -12.60
CA LEU A 3 -7.69 3.05 -12.23
C LEU A 3 -6.99 1.88 -11.54
N LYS A 4 -5.74 1.59 -11.93
CA LYS A 4 -4.92 0.55 -11.32
C LYS A 4 -4.23 1.09 -10.07
N LEU A 5 -4.48 0.47 -8.92
CA LEU A 5 -4.03 0.92 -7.59
C LEU A 5 -3.60 -0.26 -6.72
N LEU A 6 -2.89 0.02 -5.62
CA LEU A 6 -2.62 -0.94 -4.56
C LEU A 6 -3.77 -0.97 -3.57
N THR A 7 -4.23 -2.17 -3.23
CA THR A 7 -5.19 -2.39 -2.15
C THR A 7 -4.64 -3.38 -1.15
N ALA A 8 -5.00 -3.26 0.12
CA ALA A 8 -4.71 -4.26 1.14
C ALA A 8 -5.24 -5.63 0.70
N THR A 9 -4.47 -6.68 1.00
CA THR A 9 -4.96 -8.05 0.87
C THR A 9 -4.40 -8.96 1.96
N ASN A 10 -5.19 -9.92 2.40
CA ASN A 10 -4.75 -11.03 3.26
C ASN A 10 -4.20 -12.23 2.46
N SER A 11 -4.28 -12.17 1.14
CA SER A 11 -3.76 -13.23 0.28
C SER A 11 -2.26 -13.36 0.46
N THR A 12 -1.75 -14.59 0.57
CA THR A 12 -0.33 -14.93 0.80
C THR A 12 0.25 -14.47 2.14
N GLN A 13 -0.58 -14.02 3.09
CA GLN A 13 -0.14 -13.77 4.45
C GLN A 13 0.30 -15.08 5.13
N GLY A 14 1.36 -15.00 5.92
CA GLY A 14 2.02 -16.16 6.52
C GLY A 14 3.01 -16.85 5.59
N PHE A 15 3.25 -16.31 4.39
CA PHE A 15 4.38 -16.74 3.56
C PHE A 15 5.72 -16.39 4.25
N ARG A 16 5.76 -15.26 4.95
CA ARG A 16 6.79 -14.97 5.95
C ARG A 16 6.21 -15.12 7.34
N ASP A 17 7.01 -15.62 8.27
CA ASP A 17 6.61 -15.79 9.68
C ASP A 17 6.27 -14.45 10.38
N ASN A 18 6.68 -13.33 9.82
CA ASN A 18 6.47 -11.98 10.36
C ASN A 18 5.48 -11.12 9.57
N ASP A 19 4.71 -11.76 8.69
CA ASP A 19 3.58 -11.17 7.99
C ASP A 19 2.45 -10.80 8.97
N PHE A 20 1.69 -9.75 8.63
CA PHE A 20 0.51 -9.33 9.37
C PHE A 20 -0.46 -8.57 8.46
N ASP A 21 -1.75 -8.67 8.77
CA ASP A 21 -2.80 -7.88 8.13
C ASP A 21 -3.76 -7.32 9.19
N TRP A 22 -3.75 -6.01 9.34
CA TRP A 22 -4.71 -5.30 10.19
C TRP A 22 -5.57 -4.33 9.38
N CYS A 23 -5.35 -4.25 8.07
CA CYS A 23 -6.14 -3.45 7.16
C CYS A 23 -7.51 -4.10 6.89
N VAL A 24 -8.40 -3.33 6.29
CA VAL A 24 -9.62 -3.85 5.69
C VAL A 24 -9.28 -4.39 4.30
N GLU A 25 -9.60 -5.66 4.02
CA GLU A 25 -9.38 -6.27 2.70
C GLU A 25 -9.94 -5.38 1.58
N GLY A 26 -9.11 -5.10 0.58
CA GLY A 26 -9.49 -4.29 -0.58
C GLY A 26 -9.48 -2.78 -0.37
N GLU A 27 -9.18 -2.28 0.84
CA GLU A 27 -8.99 -0.84 1.03
C GLU A 27 -7.74 -0.34 0.29
N LEU A 28 -7.74 0.91 -0.15
CA LEU A 28 -6.56 1.53 -0.76
C LEU A 28 -5.41 1.61 0.25
N VAL A 29 -4.19 1.33 -0.21
CA VAL A 29 -3.00 1.44 0.62
C VAL A 29 -1.96 2.35 0.01
N HIS A 30 -1.13 2.94 0.86
CA HIS A 30 0.03 3.74 0.50
C HIS A 30 1.30 3.31 1.25
N ILE A 31 2.41 3.99 0.97
CA ILE A 31 3.70 3.73 1.61
C ILE A 31 3.79 4.62 2.86
N GLY A 32 3.47 4.05 4.01
CA GLY A 32 3.57 4.75 5.30
C GLY A 32 5.01 5.04 5.72
N MET A 33 5.16 5.97 6.67
CA MET A 33 6.46 6.33 7.25
C MET A 33 7.13 5.15 7.96
N VAL A 34 8.45 5.05 7.80
CA VAL A 34 9.28 4.07 8.51
C VAL A 34 9.89 4.73 9.76
N CYS A 35 9.64 4.14 10.93
CA CYS A 35 10.17 4.65 12.19
C CYS A 35 11.67 4.36 12.32
N ALA A 36 12.33 5.01 13.28
CA ALA A 36 13.77 4.84 13.49
C ALA A 36 14.19 3.38 13.77
N ARG A 37 13.30 2.55 14.32
CA ARG A 37 13.58 1.15 14.64
C ARG A 37 13.74 0.30 13.38
N ASP A 38 12.92 0.53 12.37
CA ASP A 38 12.93 -0.27 11.14
C ASP A 38 13.65 0.44 9.99
N ARG A 39 14.23 1.63 10.22
CA ARG A 39 14.81 2.49 9.17
C ARG A 39 15.82 1.76 8.29
N ASP A 40 16.69 0.98 8.92
CA ASP A 40 17.79 0.26 8.27
C ASP A 40 17.57 -1.27 8.28
N ASP A 41 16.45 -1.73 8.84
CA ASP A 41 16.08 -3.14 8.93
C ASP A 41 14.55 -3.30 8.87
N PRO A 42 13.98 -3.80 7.75
CA PRO A 42 12.54 -4.03 7.62
C PRO A 42 11.97 -5.06 8.64
N ASP A 43 12.83 -5.84 9.30
CA ASP A 43 12.47 -6.76 10.37
C ASP A 43 12.89 -6.27 11.77
N GLY A 44 13.26 -4.99 11.91
CA GLY A 44 13.73 -4.35 13.16
C GLY A 44 12.72 -4.37 14.33
N GLY A 45 11.49 -4.82 14.08
CA GLY A 45 10.52 -5.23 15.08
C GLY A 45 9.24 -4.38 15.14
N CYS A 46 9.17 -3.22 14.47
CA CYS A 46 7.94 -2.43 14.41
C CYS A 46 6.97 -2.92 13.32
N GLY A 47 7.48 -3.34 12.16
CA GLY A 47 6.68 -3.71 10.99
C GLY A 47 6.54 -2.63 9.93
N CYS A 48 6.73 -1.36 10.29
CA CYS A 48 6.56 -0.23 9.37
C CYS A 48 7.52 -0.28 8.16
N GLY A 49 8.69 -0.88 8.32
CA GLY A 49 9.65 -1.07 7.23
C GLY A 49 9.23 -2.11 6.19
N ARG A 50 8.22 -2.95 6.48
CA ARG A 50 7.75 -4.02 5.57
C ARG A 50 6.26 -3.99 5.25
N SER A 51 5.59 -2.89 5.61
CA SER A 51 4.14 -2.78 5.46
C SER A 51 3.71 -1.67 4.52
N PHE A 52 2.52 -1.85 3.96
CA PHE A 52 1.69 -0.79 3.41
C PHE A 52 0.73 -0.29 4.49
N ALA A 53 0.31 0.97 4.41
CA ALA A 53 -0.66 1.57 5.32
C ALA A 53 -2.01 1.76 4.62
N GLY A 54 -3.11 1.39 5.28
CA GLY A 54 -4.48 1.54 4.77
C GLY A 54 -4.97 2.97 4.90
N LEU A 55 -5.51 3.54 3.81
CA LEU A 55 -5.95 4.92 3.79
C LEU A 55 -7.21 5.17 4.65
N ASN A 56 -8.04 4.15 4.87
CA ASN A 56 -9.29 4.27 5.62
C ASN A 56 -9.16 3.75 7.05
N SER A 57 -8.56 2.57 7.23
CA SER A 57 -8.37 1.97 8.56
C SER A 57 -7.25 2.61 9.36
N HIS A 58 -6.30 3.28 8.69
CA HIS A 58 -5.04 3.78 9.26
C HIS A 58 -4.20 2.68 9.91
N ARG A 59 -4.44 1.42 9.50
CA ARG A 59 -3.69 0.24 9.95
C ARG A 59 -2.71 -0.21 8.88
N ALA A 60 -1.95 -1.24 9.19
CA ALA A 60 -0.88 -1.71 8.32
C ALA A 60 -1.07 -3.18 7.90
N THR A 61 -0.54 -3.51 6.73
CA THR A 61 -0.54 -4.85 6.16
C THR A 61 0.76 -5.12 5.41
N THR A 62 1.28 -6.34 5.45
CA THR A 62 2.53 -6.73 4.77
C THR A 62 2.34 -7.09 3.30
N THR A 63 1.10 -7.25 2.82
CA THR A 63 0.77 -7.56 1.43
C THR A 63 -0.23 -6.59 0.82
N ALA A 64 0.03 -6.22 -0.43
CA ALA A 64 -0.90 -5.42 -1.24
C ALA A 64 -1.14 -6.10 -2.58
N MET A 65 -2.33 -5.92 -3.14
CA MET A 65 -2.72 -6.41 -4.45
C MET A 65 -2.89 -5.24 -5.42
N VAL A 66 -2.42 -5.42 -6.65
CA VAL A 66 -2.73 -4.54 -7.77
C VAL A 66 -4.15 -4.83 -8.24
N ARG A 67 -5.07 -3.87 -8.06
CA ARG A 67 -6.47 -3.98 -8.51
C ARG A 67 -6.82 -2.86 -9.46
N GLU A 68 -7.72 -3.15 -10.39
CA GLU A 68 -8.48 -2.09 -11.08
C GLU A 68 -9.65 -1.66 -10.19
N VAL A 69 -9.81 -0.35 -10.01
CA VAL A 69 -10.89 0.25 -9.25
C VAL A 69 -11.85 0.95 -10.22
N PRO A 70 -13.00 0.34 -10.56
CA PRO A 70 -13.94 0.89 -11.52
C PRO A 70 -14.54 2.20 -11.03
N GLY A 71 -14.63 3.19 -11.93
CA GLY A 71 -15.24 4.50 -11.62
C GLY A 71 -14.34 5.43 -10.81
N PHE A 72 -13.14 4.98 -10.40
CA PHE A 72 -12.18 5.79 -9.67
C PHE A 72 -11.33 6.64 -10.61
N THR A 73 -11.21 7.92 -10.31
CA THR A 73 -10.40 8.88 -11.07
C THR A 73 -9.05 9.15 -10.42
N VAL A 74 -8.18 9.85 -11.14
CA VAL A 74 -6.91 10.35 -10.60
C VAL A 74 -7.15 11.29 -9.42
N ASP A 75 -8.16 12.15 -9.53
CA ASP A 75 -8.53 13.12 -8.49
C ASP A 75 -9.08 12.43 -7.25
N ASP A 76 -9.89 11.37 -7.42
CA ASP A 76 -10.38 10.55 -6.30
C ASP A 76 -9.22 9.89 -5.54
N HIS A 77 -8.19 9.43 -6.25
CA HIS A 77 -7.00 8.86 -5.61
C HIS A 77 -6.20 9.90 -4.82
N VAL A 78 -6.01 11.10 -5.39
CA VAL A 78 -5.35 12.21 -4.67
C VAL A 78 -6.18 12.61 -3.44
N LEU A 79 -7.50 12.70 -3.59
CA LEU A 79 -8.41 13.04 -2.50
C LEU A 79 -8.36 11.99 -1.39
N ALA A 80 -8.35 10.70 -1.72
CA ALA A 80 -8.25 9.61 -0.75
C ALA A 80 -6.97 9.70 0.11
N ILE A 81 -5.81 9.94 -0.52
CA ILE A 81 -4.55 10.12 0.20
C ILE A 81 -4.60 11.38 1.06
N ARG A 82 -5.03 12.51 0.50
CA ARG A 82 -5.17 13.79 1.22
C ARG A 82 -6.03 13.62 2.47
N SER A 83 -7.22 13.04 2.32
CA SER A 83 -8.15 12.83 3.44
C SER A 83 -7.59 11.87 4.49
N SER A 84 -6.83 10.85 4.09
CA SER A 84 -6.15 9.96 5.04
C SER A 84 -5.08 10.68 5.85
N LEU A 85 -4.24 11.49 5.19
CA LEU A 85 -3.21 12.30 5.86
C LEU A 85 -3.84 13.30 6.84
N GLU A 86 -4.88 14.01 6.41
CA GLU A 86 -5.61 14.99 7.26
C GLU A 86 -6.21 14.34 8.51
N GLN A 87 -6.83 13.16 8.38
CA GLN A 87 -7.40 12.41 9.51
C GLN A 87 -6.33 11.98 10.53
N GLN A 88 -5.10 11.77 10.07
CA GLN A 88 -3.95 11.41 10.92
C GLN A 88 -3.19 12.64 11.43
N GLY A 89 -3.62 13.86 11.08
CA GLY A 89 -2.93 15.10 11.44
C GLY A 89 -1.59 15.30 10.71
N CYS A 90 -1.39 14.61 9.58
CA CYS A 90 -0.20 14.74 8.74
C CYS A 90 -0.38 15.85 7.70
N ASP A 91 0.74 16.37 7.15
CA ASP A 91 0.71 17.37 6.08
C ASP A 91 0.20 16.76 4.76
N PRO A 92 -0.95 17.21 4.23
CA PRO A 92 -1.50 16.68 2.98
C PRO A 92 -0.86 17.26 1.71
N SER A 93 0.08 18.19 1.82
CA SER A 93 0.67 18.90 0.67
C SER A 93 1.34 17.96 -0.34
N PHE A 94 1.81 16.79 0.11
CA PHE A 94 2.46 15.78 -0.73
C PHE A 94 1.50 14.77 -1.37
N ALA A 95 0.19 14.82 -1.08
CA ALA A 95 -0.77 13.81 -1.52
C ALA A 95 -0.79 13.61 -3.04
N GLU A 96 -0.66 14.69 -3.81
CA GLU A 96 -0.64 14.62 -5.28
C GLU A 96 0.60 13.88 -5.80
N HIS A 97 1.77 14.19 -5.21
CA HIS A 97 3.03 13.55 -5.55
C HIS A 97 3.02 12.06 -5.18
N GLU A 98 2.58 11.74 -3.96
CA GLU A 98 2.48 10.37 -3.48
C GLU A 98 1.52 9.54 -4.36
N ALA A 99 0.35 10.08 -4.67
CA ALA A 99 -0.62 9.43 -5.56
C ALA A 99 0.00 9.14 -6.95
N ALA A 100 0.82 10.05 -7.47
CA ALA A 100 1.49 9.87 -8.75
C ALA A 100 2.57 8.77 -8.70
N LEU A 101 3.36 8.72 -7.62
CA LEU A 101 4.37 7.68 -7.42
C LEU A 101 3.73 6.29 -7.32
N LEU A 102 2.67 6.12 -6.54
CA LEU A 102 1.96 4.85 -6.40
C LEU A 102 1.36 4.36 -7.72
N ARG A 103 0.78 5.28 -8.51
CA ARG A 103 0.28 4.95 -9.86
C ARG A 103 1.40 4.58 -10.83
N CYS A 104 2.53 5.28 -10.74
CA CYS A 104 3.70 4.97 -11.57
C CYS A 104 4.26 3.58 -11.24
N LEU A 105 4.37 3.26 -9.94
CA LEU A 105 4.82 1.97 -9.42
C LEU A 105 4.02 0.80 -10.01
N VAL A 106 2.69 0.88 -9.97
CA VAL A 106 1.84 -0.24 -10.41
C VAL A 106 1.54 -0.25 -11.90
N ARG A 107 1.90 0.79 -12.66
CA ARG A 107 1.49 1.00 -14.05
C ARG A 107 1.71 -0.26 -14.90
N ASP A 108 2.91 -0.82 -14.78
CA ASP A 108 3.40 -1.89 -15.65
C ASP A 108 3.17 -3.29 -15.04
N TRP A 109 2.53 -3.38 -13.86
CA TRP A 109 2.19 -4.66 -13.23
C TRP A 109 0.81 -5.18 -13.64
N PRO A 110 0.64 -6.49 -13.87
CA PRO A 110 -0.67 -7.05 -14.13
C PRO A 110 -1.63 -6.86 -12.94
N VAL A 111 -2.92 -6.80 -13.23
CA VAL A 111 -3.97 -6.86 -12.20
C VAL A 111 -3.93 -8.25 -11.55
N GLY A 112 -4.15 -8.31 -10.24
CA GLY A 112 -4.07 -9.55 -9.45
C GLY A 112 -2.67 -9.90 -8.95
N VAL A 113 -1.66 -9.09 -9.27
CA VAL A 113 -0.33 -9.20 -8.65
C VAL A 113 -0.43 -8.87 -7.17
N ILE A 114 0.11 -9.76 -6.34
CA ILE A 114 0.32 -9.54 -4.92
C ILE A 114 1.79 -9.19 -4.73
N VAL A 115 2.02 -8.08 -4.05
CA VAL A 115 3.33 -7.56 -3.73
C VAL A 115 3.55 -7.49 -2.24
N GLU A 116 4.82 -7.47 -1.90
CA GLU A 116 5.32 -7.19 -0.57
C GLU A 116 6.29 -6.03 -0.63
N ARG A 117 6.55 -5.42 0.53
CA ARG A 117 7.51 -4.32 0.67
C ARG A 117 8.59 -4.70 1.67
N ARG A 118 9.82 -4.29 1.37
CA ARG A 118 10.96 -4.27 2.30
C ARG A 118 11.73 -2.97 2.09
N LEU A 119 11.51 -2.00 2.97
CA LEU A 119 11.96 -0.62 2.85
C LEU A 119 11.54 -0.01 1.52
N ASP A 120 12.50 0.36 0.68
CA ASP A 120 12.29 0.96 -0.63
C ASP A 120 12.09 -0.09 -1.75
N GLU A 121 12.23 -1.37 -1.42
CA GLU A 121 12.03 -2.47 -2.36
C GLU A 121 10.58 -2.96 -2.30
N ILE A 122 9.91 -2.96 -3.45
CA ILE A 122 8.58 -3.57 -3.61
C ILE A 122 8.70 -4.64 -4.67
N VAL A 123 8.41 -5.88 -4.28
CA VAL A 123 8.64 -7.06 -5.13
C VAL A 123 7.36 -7.87 -5.26
N VAL A 124 7.25 -8.56 -6.40
CA VAL A 124 6.14 -9.49 -6.66
C VAL A 124 6.31 -10.72 -5.79
N ARG A 125 5.30 -11.00 -4.97
CA ARG A 125 5.22 -12.22 -4.16
C ARG A 125 4.51 -13.34 -4.91
N GLN A 126 3.39 -13.02 -5.55
CA GLN A 126 2.61 -13.97 -6.35
C GLN A 126 1.79 -13.21 -7.40
N VAL A 127 1.44 -13.90 -8.49
CA VAL A 127 0.41 -13.45 -9.43
C VAL A 127 -0.79 -14.37 -9.26
N LEU A 128 -1.94 -13.84 -8.85
CA LEU A 128 -3.19 -14.59 -8.96
C LEU A 128 -3.53 -14.69 -10.44
N GLN A 129 -3.35 -15.88 -11.01
CA GLN A 129 -3.90 -16.15 -12.34
C GLN A 129 -5.43 -16.18 -12.24
N PRO A 130 -6.15 -15.58 -13.21
CA PRO A 130 -7.61 -15.60 -13.25
C PRO A 130 -8.18 -17.03 -13.31
#